data_AF-A0A2P7TFA3-F1
#
_entry.id   AF-A0A2P7TFA3-F1
#
_cell.length_a   1.000
_cell.length_b   1.000
_cell.length_c   1.000
_cell.angle_alpha   90.00
_cell.angle_beta   90.00
_cell.angle_gamma   90.00
#
_symmetry.space_group_name_H-M   'P 1'
#
loop_
_entity.id
_entity.type
_entity.pdbx_description
1 polymer ?
#
loop_
_entity_poly.entity_id
_entity_poly.type
_entity_poly.pdbx_seq_one_letter_code
_entity_poly.pdbx_strand_id
1 'polypeptide(L)' 'MFLSLLTSPWENDILNFLTYRVSNGMVEGINNAIKTLKREAYGFRNFQHFRARIFVNFL' A
#
# COMPACT_ATOMS: atom_id res chain seq x y z
N MET A 1 23.31 -4.47 5.68
CA MET A 1 22.00 -4.47 5.00
C MET A 1 21.24 -3.17 5.20
N PHE A 2 21.07 -2.67 6.44
CA PHE A 2 20.39 -1.38 6.67
C PHE A 2 21.30 -0.15 6.47
N LEU A 3 22.55 -0.21 6.96
CA LEU A 3 23.53 0.89 6.80
C LEU A 3 23.91 1.14 5.33
N SER A 4 23.87 0.12 4.47
CA SER A 4 24.18 0.27 3.04
C SER A 4 23.11 1.03 2.25
N LEU A 5 21.89 1.16 2.79
CA LEU A 5 20.81 1.93 2.16
C LEU A 5 21.02 3.43 2.33
N LEU A 6 21.65 3.84 3.44
CA LEU A 6 22.04 5.22 3.69
C LEU A 6 23.17 5.69 2.78
N THR A 7 23.86 4.80 2.06
CA THR A 7 24.86 5.15 1.05
C THR A 7 24.32 5.05 -0.38
N SER A 8 23.04 4.73 -0.55
CA SER A 8 22.41 4.59 -1.87
C SER A 8 21.84 5.93 -2.37
N PRO A 9 21.53 6.08 -3.66
CA PRO A 9 20.91 7.30 -4.21
C PRO A 9 19.61 7.71 -3.51
N TRP A 10 18.98 6.79 -2.79
CA TRP A 10 17.72 6.95 -2.07
C TRP A 10 17.91 7.43 -0.62
N GLU A 11 19.15 7.75 -0.21
CA GLU A 11 19.47 8.23 1.14
C GLU A 11 18.57 9.40 1.57
N ASN A 12 18.42 10.39 0.69
CA ASN A 12 17.60 11.57 0.98
C ASN A 12 16.14 11.22 1.23
N ASP A 13 15.54 10.33 0.43
CA ASP A 13 14.14 9.92 0.60
C ASP A 13 13.92 9.15 1.92
N ILE A 14 14.88 8.32 2.31
CA ILE A 14 14.87 7.57 3.57
C ILE A 14 14.99 8.53 4.75
N LEU A 15 15.93 9.48 4.70
CA LEU A 15 16.08 10.52 5.72
C LEU A 15 14.81 11.38 5.83
N ASN A 16 14.19 11.69 4.69
CA ASN A 16 12.97 12.49 4.64
C ASN A 16 11.78 11.74 5.30
N PHE A 17 11.65 10.43 5.04
CA PHE A 17 10.66 9.57 5.71
C PHE A 17 10.89 9.44 7.23
N LEU A 18 12.14 9.48 7.68
CA LEU A 18 12.44 9.49 9.13
C LEU A 18 12.16 10.85 9.77
N THR A 19 12.35 11.94 9.01
CA THR A 19 12.11 13.32 9.45
C THR A 19 10.62 13.61 9.57
N TYR A 20 9.84 13.20 8.56
CA TYR A 20 8.39 13.30 8.58
C TYR A 20 7.81 11.96 9.05
N ARG A 21 7.35 11.89 10.30
CA ARG A 21 6.64 10.72 10.85
C ARG A 21 5.25 10.54 10.22
N VAL A 22 5.19 10.37 8.91
CA VAL A 22 3.98 9.98 8.20
C VAL A 22 3.76 8.51 8.52
N SER A 23 2.69 8.24 9.26
CA SER A 23 2.27 6.87 9.54
C SER A 23 1.82 6.20 8.24
N ASN A 24 2.50 5.11 7.86
CA ASN A 24 2.02 4.23 6.80
C ASN A 24 0.74 3.46 7.21
N GLY A 25 0.25 3.61 8.44
CA GLY A 25 -0.89 2.85 8.96
C GLY A 25 -2.18 3.02 8.15
N MET A 26 -2.45 4.20 7.60
CA MET A 26 -3.61 4.41 6.72
C MET A 26 -3.45 3.62 5.40
N VAL A 27 -2.25 3.69 4.81
CA VAL A 27 -1.93 2.99 3.55
C VAL A 27 -1.92 1.47 3.76
N GLU A 28 -1.36 1.00 4.87
CA GLU A 28 -1.36 -0.41 5.27
C GLU A 28 -2.79 -0.93 5.54
N GLY A 29 -3.64 -0.11 6.16
CA GLY A 29 -5.07 -0.43 6.36
C GLY A 29 -5.80 -0.62 5.04
N ILE A 30 -5.62 0.30 4.09
CA ILE A 30 -6.19 0.19 2.74
C ILE A 30 -5.65 -1.06 2.02
N ASN A 31 -4.34 -1.30 2.07
CA ASN A 31 -3.71 -2.46 1.44
C ASN A 31 -4.22 -3.80 2.01
N ASN A 32 -4.42 -3.88 3.32
CA ASN A 32 -4.97 -5.07 3.98
C ASN A 32 -6.44 -5.29 3.59
N ALA A 33 -7.24 -4.23 3.54
CA ALA A 33 -8.63 -4.34 3.15
C ALA A 33 -8.79 -4.72 1.65
N ILE A 34 -7.93 -4.20 0.75
CA ILE A 34 -7.87 -4.66 -0.65
C ILE A 34 -7.43 -6.13 -0.73
N LYS A 35 -6.47 -6.58 0.08
CA LYS A 35 -6.07 -8.00 0.13
C LYS A 35 -7.22 -8.90 0.58
N THR A 36 -7.99 -8.50 1.59
CA THR A 36 -9.20 -9.21 2.01
C THR A 36 -10.24 -9.24 0.90
N LEU A 37 -10.50 -8.10 0.25
CA LEU A 37 -11.43 -8.02 -0.87
C LEU A 37 -10.99 -8.93 -2.03
N LYS A 38 -9.68 -9.04 -2.30
CA LYS A 38 -9.11 -9.95 -3.31
C LYS A 38 -9.34 -11.42 -2.97
N ARG A 39 -9.33 -11.79 -1.68
CA ARG A 39 -9.64 -13.15 -1.21
C ARG A 39 -11.13 -13.46 -1.35
N GLU A 40 -12.01 -12.54 -0.98
CA GLU A 40 -13.45 -12.66 -1.23
C GLU A 40 -13.77 -12.68 -2.74
N ALA A 41 -12.91 -12.06 -3.54
CA ALA A 41 -13.09 -11.89 -4.97
C ALA A 41 -12.51 -13.01 -5.86
N TYR A 42 -12.08 -14.15 -5.31
CA TYR A 42 -11.55 -15.26 -6.13
C TYR A 42 -12.55 -15.78 -7.21
N GLY A 43 -13.83 -15.41 -7.13
CA GLY A 43 -14.85 -15.68 -8.17
C GLY A 43 -15.04 -14.61 -9.26
N PHE A 44 -14.36 -13.45 -9.18
CA PHE A 44 -14.54 -12.38 -10.17
C PHE A 44 -13.76 -12.68 -11.45
N ARG A 45 -14.48 -13.00 -12.54
CA ARG A 45 -13.90 -13.17 -13.88
C ARG A 45 -13.46 -11.87 -14.54
N ASN A 46 -13.93 -10.72 -14.06
CA ASN A 46 -13.69 -9.40 -14.67
C ASN A 46 -13.08 -8.42 -13.66
N PHE A 47 -11.89 -7.92 -13.98
CA PHE A 47 -11.15 -6.96 -13.17
C PHE A 47 -11.87 -5.62 -12.97
N GLN A 48 -12.69 -5.19 -13.93
CA GLN A 48 -13.46 -3.95 -13.80
C GLN A 48 -14.47 -4.01 -12.64
N HIS A 49 -15.08 -5.18 -12.44
CA HIS A 49 -15.99 -5.39 -11.31
C HIS A 49 -15.25 -5.43 -9.98
N PHE A 50 -14.04 -6.00 -9.94
CA PHE A 50 -13.18 -5.94 -8.76
C PHE A 50 -12.80 -4.50 -8.40
N ARG A 51 -12.42 -3.70 -9.40
CA ARG A 51 -12.11 -2.27 -9.23
C ARG A 51 -13.32 -1.46 -8.74
N ALA A 52 -14.50 -1.68 -9.32
CA ALA A 52 -15.73 -1.04 -8.87
C ALA A 52 -16.06 -1.39 -7.41
N ARG A 53 -15.84 -2.64 -7.00
CA ARG A 53 -16.10 -3.11 -5.64
C ARG A 53 -15.11 -2.54 -4.61
N ILE A 54 -13.88 -2.26 -5.01
CA ILE A 54 -12.92 -1.47 -4.22
C ILE A 54 -13.48 -0.06 -4.04
N PHE A 55 -13.84 0.64 -5.12
CA PHE A 55 -14.35 2.01 -5.00
C PHE A 55 -15.58 2.11 -4.09
N VAL A 56 -16.54 1.19 -4.19
CA VAL A 56 -17.74 1.17 -3.31
C VAL A 56 -17.42 0.85 -1.84
N ASN A 57 -16.33 0.13 -1.54
CA ASN A 57 -15.96 -0.19 -0.15
C ASN A 57 -15.15 0.92 0.53
N PHE A 58 -14.50 1.80 -0.23
CA PHE A 58 -13.55 2.78 0.31
C PHE A 58 -13.91 4.25 0.04
N LEU A 59 -14.85 4.53 -0.86
CA LEU A 59 -15.49 5.85 -1.06
C LEU A 59 -16.95 5.79 -0.62
#